data_AF-D8SF15-F1
#
_entry.id   AF-D8SF15-F1
#
_cell.length_a   1.000
_cell.length_b   1.000
_cell.length_c   1.000
_cell.angle_alpha   90.00
_cell.angle_beta   90.00
_cell.angle_gamma   90.00
#
_symmetry.space_group_name_H-M   'P 1'
#
loop_
_entity.id
_entity.type
_entity.pdbx_description
1 polymer ?
#
loop_
_entity_poly.entity_id
_entity_poly.type
_entity_poly.pdbx_seq_one_letter_code
_entity_poly.pdbx_strand_id
1 'polypeptide(L)'
;HTLVLIDICGCDMEESKDETESSFNEGEARIAIAHAQKLVESGVKAIDIGIVTPYAAQVSIYCFMRLLEVEISTIDGFQGREKEAMIISMVRSNDKKEVWFLSGKRRMNVAVTRAKR
;
A
#
# COMPACT_ATOMS: atom_id res chain seq x y z
N HIS A 1 16.46 -4.52 -7.54
CA HIS A 1 15.87 -3.43 -6.75
C HIS A 1 14.93 -2.63 -7.61
N THR A 2 13.67 -3.03 -7.66
CA THR A 2 12.65 -2.25 -8.37
C THR A 2 11.72 -1.66 -7.33
N LEU A 3 12.10 -0.49 -6.80
CA LEU A 3 11.16 0.30 -6.01
C LEU A 3 10.16 0.92 -6.98
N VAL A 4 8.95 0.38 -7.01
CA VAL A 4 7.85 0.95 -7.80
C VAL A 4 7.03 1.83 -6.87
N LEU A 5 7.18 3.15 -7.03
CA LEU A 5 6.28 4.11 -6.41
C LEU A 5 5.15 4.36 -7.41
N ILE A 6 3.94 3.93 -7.06
CA ILE A 6 2.74 4.20 -7.86
C ILE A 6 2.04 5.37 -7.19
N ASP A 7 2.27 6.56 -7.73
CA ASP A 7 1.50 7.74 -7.38
C ASP A 7 0.19 7.71 -8.18
N ILE A 8 -0.94 7.59 -7.47
CA ILE A 8 -2.27 7.65 -8.08
C ILE A 8 -2.92 9.04 -7.95
N CYS A 9 -2.18 10.06 -7.53
CA CYS A 9 -2.67 11.43 -7.46
C CYS A 9 -3.20 11.89 -8.84
N GLY A 10 -4.49 12.22 -8.91
CA GLY A 10 -5.13 12.74 -10.13
C GLY A 10 -5.87 11.71 -10.98
N CYS A 11 -5.95 10.45 -10.55
CA CYS A 11 -7.03 9.57 -11.00
C CYS A 11 -8.31 9.94 -10.23
N ASP A 12 -9.46 9.99 -10.90
CA ASP A 12 -10.81 10.21 -10.30
C ASP A 12 -11.19 9.06 -9.34
N MET A 13 -10.43 8.88 -8.28
CA MET A 13 -10.61 7.88 -7.24
C MET A 13 -10.70 8.65 -5.93
N GLU A 14 -11.93 8.95 -5.51
CA GLU A 14 -12.19 9.71 -4.30
C GLU A 14 -11.94 8.86 -3.05
N GLU A 15 -11.41 9.49 -2.00
CA GLU A 15 -11.31 8.86 -0.69
C GLU A 15 -12.67 8.85 0.01
N SER A 16 -12.92 7.80 0.79
CA SER A 16 -14.06 7.65 1.67
C SER A 16 -13.58 7.36 3.09
N LYS A 17 -14.47 7.40 4.08
CA LYS A 17 -14.14 7.10 5.48
C LYS A 17 -15.02 6.01 6.04
N ASP A 18 -14.46 5.21 6.94
CA ASP A 18 -15.24 4.28 7.74
C ASP A 18 -15.88 4.95 8.97
N GLU A 19 -16.59 4.17 9.78
CA GLU A 19 -17.24 4.64 11.02
C GLU A 19 -16.24 5.21 12.05
N THR A 20 -14.95 4.91 11.92
CA THR A 20 -13.87 5.38 12.81
C THR A 20 -13.17 6.63 12.27
N GLU A 21 -13.71 7.26 11.23
CA GLU A 21 -13.09 8.38 10.50
C GLU A 21 -11.74 8.02 9.85
N SER A 22 -11.46 6.73 9.65
CA SER A 22 -10.26 6.24 8.96
C SER A 22 -10.50 6.22 7.46
N SER A 23 -9.57 6.79 6.69
CA SER A 23 -9.71 6.92 5.24
C SER A 23 -9.48 5.60 4.50
N PHE A 24 -10.21 5.39 3.40
CA PHE A 24 -9.99 4.32 2.45
C PHE A 24 -10.27 4.78 1.02
N ASN A 25 -9.72 4.07 0.05
CA ASN A 25 -9.94 4.30 -1.38
C ASN A 25 -10.03 2.96 -2.10
N GLU A 26 -11.24 2.60 -2.53
CA GLU A 26 -11.50 1.32 -3.18
C GLU A 26 -10.83 1.22 -4.56
N GLY A 27 -10.76 2.33 -5.31
CA GLY A 27 -10.08 2.38 -6.60
C GLY A 27 -8.59 2.10 -6.46
N GLU A 28 -7.96 2.74 -5.48
CA GLU A 28 -6.56 2.49 -5.15
C GLU A 28 -6.32 1.05 -4.67
N ALA A 29 -7.25 0.52 -3.86
CA ALA A 29 -7.18 -0.87 -3.40
C ALA A 29 -7.17 -1.83 -4.60
N ARG A 30 -8.07 -1.65 -5.57
CA ARG A 30 -8.12 -2.46 -6.81
C ARG A 30 -6.83 -2.38 -7.61
N ILE A 31 -6.23 -1.20 -7.73
CA ILE A 31 -4.96 -1.02 -8.45
C ILE A 31 -3.82 -1.75 -7.73
N ALA A 32 -3.69 -1.57 -6.42
CA ALA A 32 -2.68 -2.26 -5.63
C ALA A 32 -2.81 -3.78 -5.73
N ILE A 33 -4.04 -4.30 -5.70
CA ILE A 33 -4.36 -5.72 -5.92
C ILE A 33 -3.90 -6.18 -7.31
N ALA A 34 -4.27 -5.44 -8.36
CA ALA A 34 -3.89 -5.79 -9.73
C ALA A 34 -2.36 -5.80 -9.92
N HIS A 35 -1.64 -4.90 -9.26
CA HIS A 35 -0.18 -4.91 -9.27
C HIS A 35 0.40 -6.11 -8.52
N ALA A 36 -0.15 -6.48 -7.36
CA ALA A 36 0.26 -7.68 -6.64
C ALA A 36 0.04 -8.94 -7.48
N GLN A 37 -1.10 -9.03 -8.18
CA GLN A 37 -1.39 -10.14 -9.10
C GLN A 37 -0.39 -10.22 -10.24
N LYS A 38 -0.04 -9.10 -10.87
CA LYS A 38 0.99 -9.06 -11.94
C LYS A 38 2.37 -9.52 -11.44
N LEU A 39 2.73 -9.20 -10.20
CA LEU A 39 3.97 -9.71 -9.60
C LEU A 39 3.92 -11.22 -9.42
N VAL A 40 2.77 -11.76 -8.99
CA VAL A 40 2.56 -13.21 -8.90
C VAL A 40 2.66 -13.89 -10.26
N GLU A 41 2.00 -13.32 -11.29
CA GLU A 41 2.07 -13.81 -12.67
C GLU A 41 3.50 -13.73 -13.24
N SER A 42 4.31 -12.79 -12.76
CA SER A 42 5.72 -12.65 -13.12
C SER A 42 6.65 -13.60 -12.35
N GLY A 43 6.11 -14.44 -11.45
CA GLY A 43 6.84 -15.48 -10.73
C GLY A 43 7.22 -15.15 -9.28
N VAL A 44 6.80 -14.00 -8.74
CA VAL A 44 7.01 -13.66 -7.32
C VAL A 44 5.97 -14.42 -6.48
N LYS A 45 6.38 -15.10 -5.41
CA LYS A 45 5.40 -15.81 -4.56
C LYS A 45 4.55 -14.79 -3.80
N ALA A 46 3.26 -15.05 -3.65
CA ALA A 46 2.36 -14.15 -2.93
C ALA A 46 2.85 -13.84 -1.49
N ILE A 47 3.42 -14.84 -0.81
CA ILE A 47 4.00 -14.69 0.54
C ILE A 47 5.18 -13.71 0.61
N ASP A 48 5.86 -13.49 -0.52
CA ASP A 48 7.02 -12.60 -0.66
C ASP A 48 6.61 -11.19 -1.10
N ILE A 49 5.30 -10.92 -1.20
CA ILE A 49 4.72 -9.60 -1.50
C ILE A 49 4.08 -9.06 -0.21
N GLY A 50 4.27 -7.76 0.04
CA GLY A 50 3.60 -7.02 1.11
C GLY A 50 2.87 -5.80 0.58
N ILE A 51 1.65 -5.55 1.06
CA ILE A 51 0.91 -4.30 0.85
C ILE A 51 0.84 -3.55 2.18
N VAL A 52 1.29 -2.31 2.21
CA VAL A 52 1.23 -1.45 3.40
C VAL A 52 0.48 -0.16 3.14
N THR A 53 -0.25 0.29 4.15
CA THR A 53 -1.03 1.53 4.09
C THR A 53 -1.03 2.25 5.43
N PRO A 54 -1.14 3.59 5.50
CA PRO A 54 -1.22 4.28 6.79
C PRO A 54 -2.61 4.17 7.45
N TYR A 55 -3.64 3.68 6.75
CA TYR A 55 -5.01 3.70 7.24
C TYR A 55 -5.56 2.30 7.53
N ALA A 56 -6.17 2.14 8.71
CA ALA A 56 -6.79 0.89 9.12
C ALA A 56 -8.01 0.53 8.25
N ALA A 57 -8.82 1.51 7.86
CA ALA A 57 -9.95 1.28 6.96
C ALA A 57 -9.52 0.68 5.61
N GLN A 58 -8.39 1.13 5.06
CA GLN A 58 -7.84 0.57 3.82
C GLN A 58 -7.41 -0.90 3.99
N VAL A 59 -6.82 -1.26 5.14
CA VAL A 59 -6.53 -2.68 5.47
C VAL A 59 -7.83 -3.50 5.50
N SER A 60 -8.88 -2.97 6.11
CA SER A 60 -10.18 -3.64 6.17
C SER A 60 -10.76 -3.92 4.78
N ILE A 61 -10.62 -2.99 3.84
CA ILE A 61 -11.08 -3.19 2.46
C ILE A 61 -10.25 -4.24 1.74
N TYR A 62 -8.92 -4.23 1.90
CA TYR A 62 -8.08 -5.29 1.35
C TYR A 62 -8.48 -6.69 1.87
N CYS A 63 -8.81 -6.81 3.16
CA CYS A 63 -9.34 -8.05 3.74
C CYS A 63 -10.69 -8.43 3.14
N PHE A 64 -11.60 -7.46 2.96
CA PHE A 64 -12.92 -7.69 2.35
C PHE A 64 -12.81 -8.16 0.90
N MET A 65 -11.86 -7.62 0.14
CA MET A 65 -11.59 -8.00 -1.25
C MET A 65 -10.93 -9.39 -1.39
N ARG A 66 -10.68 -10.09 -0.28
CA ARG A 66 -10.13 -11.46 -0.21
C ARG A 66 -8.89 -11.64 -1.05
N LEU A 67 -7.92 -10.75 -0.85
CA LEU A 67 -6.61 -10.89 -1.45
C LEU A 67 -6.00 -12.27 -1.16
N LEU A 68 -5.31 -12.80 -2.16
CA LEU A 68 -4.42 -13.97 -2.06
C LEU A 68 -3.42 -13.78 -0.91
N GLU A 69 -2.65 -14.82 -0.57
CA GLU A 69 -1.70 -14.97 0.57
C GLU A 69 -0.63 -13.87 0.78
N VAL A 70 -0.75 -12.74 0.07
CA VAL A 70 -0.05 -11.48 0.25
C VAL A 70 -0.33 -10.91 1.64
N GLU A 71 0.73 -10.45 2.30
CA GLU A 71 0.61 -9.84 3.61
C GLU A 71 0.15 -8.39 3.50
N ILE A 72 -0.95 -8.04 4.16
CA ILE A 72 -1.46 -6.67 4.22
C ILE A 72 -1.38 -6.17 5.66
N SER A 73 -0.84 -4.97 5.86
CA SER A 73 -0.84 -4.36 7.19
C SER A 73 -0.76 -2.84 7.12
N THR A 74 -0.95 -2.21 8.28
CA THR A 74 -0.58 -0.81 8.40
C THR A 74 0.94 -0.65 8.42
N ILE A 75 1.46 0.54 8.12
CA ILE A 75 2.92 0.77 8.13
C ILE A 75 3.52 0.48 9.51
N ASP A 76 2.83 0.87 10.58
CA ASP A 76 3.24 0.58 11.95
C ASP A 76 3.12 -0.92 12.26
N GLY A 77 2.05 -1.56 11.78
CA GLY A 77 1.83 -3.00 11.91
C GLY A 77 2.87 -3.86 11.18
N PHE A 78 3.56 -3.31 10.19
CA PHE A 78 4.58 -3.97 9.37
C PHE A 78 6.02 -3.77 9.89
N GLN A 79 6.20 -3.21 11.10
CA GLN A 79 7.53 -2.95 11.64
C GLN A 79 8.36 -4.24 11.83
N GLY A 80 9.60 -4.25 11.31
CA GLY A 80 10.55 -5.36 11.49
C GLY A 80 10.37 -6.54 10.53
N ARG A 81 9.44 -6.44 9.56
CA ARG A 81 9.21 -7.46 8.54
C ARG A 81 9.72 -6.98 7.17
N GLU A 82 10.27 -7.90 6.39
CA GLU A 82 10.81 -7.66 5.05
C GLU A 82 10.12 -8.56 4.03
N LYS A 83 10.00 -8.07 2.79
CA LYS A 83 9.43 -8.80 1.66
C LYS A 83 10.29 -8.58 0.42
N GLU A 84 10.16 -9.46 -0.56
CA GLU A 84 10.85 -9.28 -1.83
C GLU A 84 10.24 -8.12 -2.61
N ALA A 85 8.91 -7.97 -2.58
CA ALA A 85 8.19 -6.84 -3.17
C ALA A 85 7.28 -6.14 -2.15
N MET A 86 7.30 -4.80 -2.15
CA MET A 86 6.46 -3.96 -1.29
C MET A 86 5.62 -3.01 -2.13
N ILE A 87 4.32 -2.96 -1.87
CA ILE A 87 3.36 -2.01 -2.46
C ILE A 87 2.89 -1.10 -1.32
N ILE A 88 2.89 0.21 -1.57
CA ILE A 88 2.48 1.20 -0.57
C ILE A 88 1.24 1.93 -1.10
N SER A 89 0.12 1.79 -0.39
CA SER A 89 -1.14 2.47 -0.70
C SER A 89 -1.36 3.63 0.27
N MET A 90 -1.41 4.85 -0.27
CA MET A 90 -1.46 6.09 0.49
C MET A 90 -2.87 6.66 0.68
N VAL A 91 -3.90 6.18 -0.03
CA VAL A 91 -5.34 6.47 0.12
C VAL A 91 -5.76 7.92 -0.18
N ARG A 92 -4.97 8.89 0.30
CA ARG A 92 -5.20 10.31 0.13
C ARG A 92 -4.83 10.75 -1.27
N SER A 93 -5.83 11.24 -2.00
CA SER A 93 -5.66 12.27 -3.02
C SER A 93 -5.84 13.62 -2.35
N ASN A 94 -4.80 14.43 -2.22
CA ASN A 94 -4.99 15.85 -1.93
C ASN A 94 -4.46 16.69 -3.10
N ASP A 95 -5.15 17.79 -3.40
CA ASP A 95 -4.77 18.73 -4.46
C ASP A 95 -3.39 19.37 -4.24
N LYS A 96 -2.86 19.31 -3.01
CA LYS A 96 -1.56 19.86 -2.62
C LYS A 96 -0.39 18.88 -2.84
N LYS A 97 -0.64 17.64 -3.31
CA LYS A 97 0.34 16.53 -3.38
C LYS A 97 1.12 16.33 -2.08
N GLU A 98 0.56 16.74 -0.94
CA GLU A 98 1.27 16.66 0.34
C GLU A 98 1.17 15.26 0.90
N VAL A 99 2.19 14.46 0.62
CA VAL A 99 2.42 13.21 1.33
C VAL A 99 3.00 13.54 2.70
N TRP A 100 2.14 14.00 3.61
CA TRP A 100 2.50 14.34 5.00
C TRP A 100 3.24 13.17 5.70
N PHE A 101 3.00 11.94 5.28
CA PHE A 101 3.73 10.76 5.76
C PHE A 101 5.17 10.64 5.22
N LEU A 102 5.48 11.13 4.01
CA LEU A 102 6.83 11.15 3.43
C LEU A 102 7.70 12.29 3.99
N SER A 103 7.08 13.27 4.66
CA SER A 103 7.80 14.40 5.27
C SER A 103 8.72 13.98 6.42
N GLY A 104 8.48 12.79 7.00
CA GLY A 104 9.42 12.16 7.91
C GLY A 104 10.50 11.37 7.16
N LYS A 105 11.68 11.96 6.94
CA LYS A 105 12.89 11.33 6.35
C LYS A 105 13.16 9.87 6.80
N ARG A 106 12.76 9.50 8.03
CA ARG A 106 12.93 8.15 8.58
C ARG A 106 11.95 7.11 8.01
N ARG A 107 10.72 7.50 7.65
CA ARG A 107 9.68 6.54 7.21
C ARG A 107 9.84 6.15 5.73
N MET A 108 10.33 7.08 4.91
CA MET A 108 10.75 6.79 3.53
C MET A 108 11.91 5.78 3.52
N ASN A 109 12.93 5.99 4.36
CA ASN A 109 14.03 5.03 4.45
C ASN A 109 13.53 3.63 4.81
N VAL A 110 12.58 3.49 5.75
CA VAL A 110 12.02 2.19 6.13
C VAL A 110 11.29 1.50 4.97
N ALA A 111 10.46 2.24 4.23
CA ALA A 111 9.77 1.71 3.06
C ALA A 111 10.74 1.31 1.94
N VAL A 112 11.77 2.14 1.71
CA VAL A 112 12.78 1.97 0.65
C VAL A 112 13.79 0.86 1.00
N THR A 113 14.18 0.70 2.27
CA THR A 113 15.19 -0.27 2.69
C THR A 113 14.65 -1.68 2.96
N ARG A 114 13.31 -1.85 2.97
CA ARG A 114 12.66 -3.16 3.26
C ARG A 114 12.24 -3.96 2.03
N ALA A 115 12.39 -3.41 0.84
CA ALA A 115 12.24 -4.16 -0.41
C ALA A 115 13.55 -4.93 -0.70
N LYS A 116 13.55 -6.24 -0.51
CA LYS A 116 14.69 -7.12 -0.82
C LYS A 116 14.41 -8.01 -2.03
N ARG A 117 14.40 -7.45 -3.24
CA ARG A 117 15.23 -7.81 -4.40
C ARG A 117 14.88 -6.94 -5.61
#